data_AF-A0A7C5ZZJ0-F1
#
_entry.id   AF-A0A7C5ZZJ0-F1
#
_cell.length_a   1.000
_cell.length_b   1.000
_cell.length_c   1.000
_cell.angle_alpha   90.00
_cell.angle_beta   90.00
_cell.angle_gamma   90.00
#
_symmetry.space_group_name_H-M   'P 1'
#
loop_
_entity.id
_entity.type
_entity.pdbx_description
1 polymer ?
#
loop_
_entity_poly.entity_id
_entity_poly.type
_entity_poly.pdbx_seq_one_letter_code
_entity_poly.pdbx_strand_id
1 'polypeptide(L)'
;MRIGRTEKYLYEKIEKEGFIHITLIDPEKMNRIEEVVKAASAAGSSGFMIGGSTSHTTSDYEEAISKVKSNSNLPVIIFPSNVASIAKGADAIWFMSLLNSTNPYYIVGAQVLGVKTIRELNLEAIPMAYLILGIGGAAGYIG
;
A
#
# COMPACT_ATOMS: atom_id res chain seq x y z
N MET A 1 14.05 5.53 14.54
CA MET A 1 13.83 4.81 13.26
C MET A 1 14.59 5.53 12.17
N ARG A 2 15.13 4.80 11.19
CA ARG A 2 15.77 5.39 10.01
C ARG A 2 14.73 5.45 8.90
N ILE A 3 14.42 6.66 8.44
CA ILE A 3 13.52 6.91 7.30
C ILE A 3 14.12 6.23 6.05
N GLY A 4 13.29 5.48 5.33
CA GLY A 4 13.68 4.80 4.11
C GLY A 4 13.67 5.70 2.88
N ARG A 5 13.83 5.13 1.68
CA ARG A 5 13.91 5.92 0.45
C ARG A 5 12.55 6.42 0.02
N THR A 6 11.54 5.57 0.13
CA THR A 6 10.16 5.86 -0.29
C THR A 6 9.54 6.90 0.63
N GLU A 7 9.64 6.71 1.95
CA GLU A 7 9.16 7.66 2.96
C GLU A 7 9.85 9.03 2.79
N LYS A 8 11.17 9.04 2.60
CA LYS A 8 11.91 10.29 2.32
C LYS A 8 11.41 10.99 1.06
N TYR A 9 11.23 10.24 -0.04
CA TYR A 9 10.69 10.78 -1.30
C TYR A 9 9.31 11.43 -1.09
N LEU A 10 8.41 10.79 -0.32
CA LEU A 10 7.09 11.34 -0.03
C LEU A 10 7.18 12.64 0.77
N TYR A 11 8.04 12.71 1.80
CA TYR A 11 8.25 13.94 2.56
C TYR A 11 8.80 15.07 1.70
N GLU A 12 9.83 14.82 0.89
CA GLU A 12 10.41 15.82 -0.01
C GLU A 12 9.37 16.35 -1.01
N LYS A 13 8.49 15.49 -1.51
CA LYS A 13 7.36 15.87 -2.35
C LYS A 13 6.36 16.77 -1.62
N ILE A 14 5.96 16.41 -0.41
CA ILE A 14 5.06 17.22 0.43
C ILE A 14 5.68 18.58 0.72
N GLU A 15 6.95 18.65 1.09
CA GLU A 15 7.65 19.91 1.37
C GLU A 15 7.68 20.83 0.14
N LYS A 16 7.86 20.26 -1.06
CA LYS A 16 7.97 21.01 -2.30
C LYS A 16 6.61 21.42 -2.89
N GLU A 17 5.61 20.54 -2.83
CA GLU A 17 4.34 20.67 -3.55
C GLU A 17 3.17 21.01 -2.63
N GLY A 18 3.36 20.94 -1.31
CA GLY A 18 2.34 21.18 -0.27
C GLY A 18 1.40 20.00 -0.04
N PHE A 19 1.36 19.03 -0.96
CA PHE A 19 0.55 17.82 -0.87
C PHE A 19 1.16 16.71 -1.73
N ILE A 20 0.64 15.49 -1.57
CA ILE A 20 0.88 14.37 -2.48
C ILE A 20 -0.44 13.72 -2.87
N HIS A 21 -0.47 13.13 -4.04
CA HIS A 21 -1.55 12.27 -4.51
C HIS A 21 -0.99 10.87 -4.74
N ILE A 22 -1.68 9.83 -4.29
CA ILE A 22 -1.28 8.44 -4.50
C ILE A 22 -2.48 7.66 -5.05
N THR A 23 -2.30 6.99 -6.18
CA THR A 23 -3.40 6.26 -6.85
C THR A 23 -3.50 4.85 -6.28
N LEU A 24 -4.65 4.50 -5.71
CA LEU A 24 -4.94 3.12 -5.28
C LEU A 24 -5.38 2.27 -6.48
N ILE A 25 -4.72 1.13 -6.66
CA ILE A 25 -5.03 0.13 -7.68
C ILE A 25 -5.41 -1.16 -6.97
N ASP A 26 -6.59 -1.65 -7.33
CA ASP A 26 -7.12 -2.92 -6.87
C ASP A 26 -6.60 -4.07 -7.75
N PRO A 27 -5.93 -5.09 -7.19
CA PRO A 27 -5.48 -6.27 -7.93
C PRO A 27 -6.60 -7.01 -8.69
N GLU A 28 -7.88 -6.81 -8.38
CA GLU A 28 -9.00 -7.38 -9.16
C GLU A 28 -9.21 -6.69 -10.52
N LYS A 29 -8.74 -5.44 -10.70
CA LYS A 29 -9.07 -4.59 -11.87
C LYS A 29 -7.88 -4.44 -12.83
N MET A 30 -7.36 -5.57 -13.30
CA MET A 30 -6.10 -5.65 -14.04
C MET A 30 -6.18 -5.35 -15.54
N ASN A 31 -7.39 -5.29 -16.11
CA ASN A 31 -7.59 -5.15 -17.57
C ASN A 31 -7.19 -3.78 -18.14
N ARG A 32 -7.09 -2.73 -17.31
CA ARG A 32 -6.76 -1.37 -17.76
C ARG A 32 -5.60 -0.74 -16.99
N ILE A 33 -4.79 -1.55 -16.32
CA ILE A 33 -3.75 -1.06 -15.41
C ILE A 33 -2.73 -0.16 -16.10
N GLU A 34 -2.32 -0.48 -17.33
CA GLU A 34 -1.38 0.34 -18.10
C GLU A 34 -1.97 1.74 -18.39
N GLU A 35 -3.21 1.80 -18.85
CA GLU A 35 -3.91 3.08 -19.12
C GLU A 35 -4.04 3.91 -17.85
N VAL A 36 -4.44 3.27 -16.74
CA VAL A 36 -4.58 3.92 -15.43
C VAL A 36 -3.24 4.46 -14.94
N VAL A 37 -2.16 3.67 -15.02
CA VAL A 37 -0.83 4.05 -14.57
C VAL A 37 -0.29 5.22 -15.39
N LYS A 38 -0.44 5.17 -16.72
CA LYS A 38 -0.02 6.27 -17.61
C LYS A 38 -0.82 7.54 -17.34
N ALA A 39 -2.15 7.43 -17.22
CA ALA A 39 -3.02 8.57 -16.94
C ALA A 39 -2.74 9.19 -15.58
N ALA A 40 -2.61 8.38 -14.52
CA ALA A 40 -2.29 8.84 -13.17
C ALA A 40 -0.90 9.49 -13.09
N SER A 41 0.10 8.92 -13.77
CA SER A 41 1.44 9.50 -13.85
C SER A 41 1.40 10.87 -14.54
N ALA A 42 0.69 10.98 -15.68
CA ALA A 42 0.52 12.24 -16.40
C ALA A 42 -0.27 13.29 -15.61
N ALA A 43 -1.22 12.86 -14.78
CA ALA A 43 -1.99 13.72 -13.89
C ALA A 43 -1.21 14.18 -12.63
N GLY A 44 0.04 13.75 -12.46
CA GLY A 44 0.90 14.19 -11.35
C GLY A 44 0.79 13.34 -10.09
N SER A 45 0.34 12.09 -10.18
CA SER A 45 0.41 11.17 -9.04
C SER A 45 1.86 11.04 -8.55
N SER A 46 2.04 10.99 -7.23
CA SER A 46 3.33 10.82 -6.56
C SER A 46 3.70 9.35 -6.35
N GLY A 47 2.76 8.43 -6.56
CA GLY A 47 2.98 7.01 -6.35
C GLY A 47 1.74 6.18 -6.64
N PHE A 48 1.89 4.87 -6.48
CA PHE A 48 0.80 3.91 -6.58
C PHE A 48 0.69 3.12 -5.29
N MET A 49 -0.55 2.91 -4.83
CA MET A 49 -0.87 1.93 -3.81
C MET A 49 -1.46 0.70 -4.44
N ILE A 50 -1.03 -0.49 -4.01
CA ILE A 50 -1.66 -1.76 -4.37
C ILE A 50 -2.43 -2.25 -3.16
N GLY A 51 -3.73 -2.40 -3.30
CA GLY A 51 -4.61 -2.79 -2.19
C GLY A 51 -6.08 -2.62 -2.54
N GLY A 52 -6.96 -2.99 -1.62
CA GLY A 52 -8.40 -2.99 -1.87
C GLY A 52 -9.06 -4.17 -1.19
N SER A 53 -9.65 -5.06 -1.99
CA SER A 53 -10.43 -6.21 -1.54
C SER A 53 -9.69 -7.15 -0.58
N THR A 54 -10.47 -7.93 0.17
CA THR A 54 -9.99 -8.87 1.18
C THR A 54 -9.57 -10.22 0.63
N SER A 55 -9.86 -10.51 -0.65
CA SER A 55 -9.79 -11.86 -1.23
C SER A 55 -8.70 -12.00 -2.29
N HIS A 56 -7.49 -11.52 -2.01
CA HIS A 56 -6.36 -11.61 -2.92
C HIS A 56 -5.27 -12.54 -2.41
N THR A 57 -4.59 -13.16 -3.36
CA THR A 57 -3.38 -13.94 -3.14
C THR A 57 -2.15 -13.05 -3.24
N THR A 58 -1.02 -13.51 -2.70
CA THR A 58 0.27 -12.83 -2.89
C THR A 58 0.62 -12.68 -4.37
N SER A 59 0.29 -13.67 -5.22
CA SER A 59 0.53 -13.60 -6.67
C SER A 59 -0.24 -12.47 -7.36
N ASP A 60 -1.48 -12.18 -6.92
CA ASP A 60 -2.26 -11.08 -7.51
C ASP A 60 -1.59 -9.73 -7.23
N TYR A 61 -1.07 -9.55 -6.03
CA TYR A 61 -0.28 -8.37 -5.67
C TYR A 61 1.03 -8.30 -6.47
N GLU A 62 1.78 -9.40 -6.59
CA GLU A 62 3.02 -9.43 -7.36
C GLU A 62 2.79 -9.08 -8.84
N GLU A 63 1.69 -9.58 -9.44
CA GLU A 63 1.31 -9.26 -10.81
C GLU A 63 0.95 -7.77 -10.95
N ALA A 64 0.14 -7.23 -10.05
CA ALA A 64 -0.23 -5.82 -10.03
C ALA A 64 1.00 -4.92 -9.91
N ILE A 65 1.88 -5.20 -8.94
CA ILE A 65 3.15 -4.49 -8.74
C ILE A 65 3.99 -4.54 -10.02
N SER A 66 4.18 -5.72 -10.62
CA SER A 66 4.98 -5.89 -11.82
C SER A 66 4.43 -5.06 -13.00
N LYS A 67 3.10 -5.06 -13.21
CA LYS A 67 2.47 -4.27 -14.27
C LYS A 67 2.59 -2.78 -14.04
N VAL A 68 2.47 -2.29 -12.80
CA VAL A 68 2.66 -0.87 -12.49
C VAL A 68 4.11 -0.45 -12.76
N LYS A 69 5.09 -1.20 -12.24
CA LYS A 69 6.52 -0.86 -12.41
C LYS A 69 7.00 -0.96 -13.86
N SER A 70 6.34 -1.77 -14.69
CA SER A 70 6.63 -1.82 -16.13
C SER A 70 6.16 -0.59 -16.88
N ASN A 71 5.28 0.23 -16.28
CA ASN A 71 4.63 1.38 -16.92
C ASN A 71 4.90 2.72 -16.22
N SER A 72 5.59 2.73 -15.07
CA SER A 72 5.95 3.95 -14.34
C SER A 72 7.18 3.73 -13.45
N ASN A 73 7.93 4.80 -13.24
CA ASN A 73 9.07 4.84 -12.31
C ASN A 73 8.68 5.38 -10.91
N LEU A 74 7.41 5.71 -10.71
CA LEU A 74 6.91 6.17 -9.41
C LEU A 74 6.91 5.01 -8.39
N PRO A 75 7.07 5.30 -7.09
CA PRO A 75 7.10 4.27 -6.07
C PRO A 75 5.77 3.51 -6.00
N VAL A 76 5.86 2.20 -5.78
CA VAL A 76 4.73 1.30 -5.55
C VAL A 76 4.73 0.88 -4.08
N ILE A 77 3.65 1.18 -3.38
CA ILE A 77 3.49 0.98 -1.94
C ILE A 77 2.35 -0.02 -1.70
N ILE A 78 2.58 -1.06 -0.93
CA ILE A 78 1.50 -1.99 -0.55
C ILE A 78 0.59 -1.29 0.47
N PHE A 79 -0.71 -1.26 0.19
CA PHE A 79 -1.78 -0.93 1.12
C PHE A 79 -2.48 -2.23 1.52
N PRO A 80 -2.00 -2.90 2.60
CA PRO A 80 -2.33 -4.30 2.84
C PRO A 80 -3.76 -4.45 3.39
N SER A 81 -4.50 -5.45 2.88
CA SER A 81 -5.81 -5.85 3.43
C SER A 81 -5.69 -7.06 4.38
N ASN A 82 -4.63 -7.86 4.23
CA ASN A 82 -4.30 -8.98 5.12
C ASN A 82 -2.79 -9.36 4.98
N VAL A 83 -2.37 -10.45 5.63
CA VAL A 83 -0.98 -10.94 5.58
C VAL A 83 -0.58 -11.43 4.17
N ALA A 84 -1.52 -11.96 3.38
CA ALA A 84 -1.28 -12.40 2.00
C ALA A 84 -1.01 -11.24 1.04
N SER A 85 -1.37 -10.00 1.40
CA SER A 85 -1.02 -8.79 0.65
C SER A 85 0.48 -8.49 0.61
N ILE A 86 1.29 -9.12 1.48
CA ILE A 86 2.74 -8.90 1.54
C ILE A 86 3.39 -9.59 0.34
N ALA A 87 3.80 -8.79 -0.63
CA ALA A 87 4.26 -9.26 -1.93
C ALA A 87 5.62 -8.65 -2.31
N LYS A 88 6.39 -9.38 -3.13
CA LYS A 88 7.71 -8.91 -3.57
C LYS A 88 7.58 -7.82 -4.64
N GLY A 89 8.64 -7.04 -4.80
CA GLY A 89 8.79 -6.07 -5.89
C GLY A 89 8.24 -4.68 -5.59
N ALA A 90 7.41 -4.50 -4.56
CA ALA A 90 7.02 -3.17 -4.08
C ALA A 90 8.22 -2.45 -3.45
N ASP A 91 8.18 -1.13 -3.44
CA ASP A 91 9.23 -0.29 -2.86
C ASP A 91 9.03 -0.13 -1.35
N ALA A 92 7.77 -0.12 -0.90
CA ALA A 92 7.39 0.00 0.49
C ALA A 92 6.07 -0.72 0.81
N ILE A 93 5.76 -0.81 2.11
CA ILE A 93 4.47 -1.23 2.64
C ILE A 93 4.04 -0.24 3.72
N TRP A 94 2.77 0.16 3.69
CA TRP A 94 2.15 0.82 4.83
C TRP A 94 2.05 -0.18 5.98
N PHE A 95 2.89 -0.03 6.99
CA PHE A 95 2.88 -0.88 8.18
C PHE A 95 1.84 -0.36 9.15
N MET A 96 0.59 -0.73 8.87
CA MET A 96 -0.60 -0.13 9.46
C MET A 96 -0.92 -0.72 10.83
N SER A 97 -1.49 0.08 11.74
CA SER A 97 -2.23 -0.38 12.92
C SER A 97 -3.62 0.24 12.93
N LEU A 98 -4.68 -0.58 12.89
CA LEU A 98 -6.07 -0.11 12.93
C LEU A 98 -6.44 0.25 14.38
N LEU A 99 -6.18 1.50 14.77
CA LEU A 99 -6.15 1.90 16.18
C LEU A 99 -7.52 1.92 16.86
N ASN A 100 -8.60 2.03 16.09
CA ASN A 100 -9.97 2.03 16.62
C ASN A 100 -10.73 0.72 16.37
N SER A 101 -10.01 -0.37 16.06
CA SER A 101 -10.58 -1.72 16.06
C SER A 101 -10.84 -2.21 17.49
N THR A 102 -11.90 -3.00 17.68
CA THR A 102 -12.11 -3.76 18.92
C THR A 102 -11.43 -5.14 18.90
N ASN A 103 -10.82 -5.52 17.77
CA ASN A 103 -10.16 -6.80 17.60
C ASN A 103 -8.61 -6.62 17.58
N PRO A 104 -7.88 -7.14 18.59
CA PRO A 104 -6.42 -7.04 18.67
C PRO A 104 -5.66 -7.58 17.46
N TYR A 105 -6.29 -8.45 16.68
CA TYR A 105 -5.75 -8.94 15.42
C TYR A 105 -5.39 -7.79 14.45
N TYR A 106 -6.25 -6.78 14.32
CA TYR A 106 -6.01 -5.65 13.41
C TYR A 106 -5.14 -4.54 14.01
N ILE A 107 -4.96 -4.53 15.34
CA ILE A 107 -4.09 -3.57 16.03
C ILE A 107 -2.62 -4.03 15.99
N VAL A 108 -2.36 -5.31 16.29
CA VAL A 108 -0.99 -5.85 16.40
C VAL A 108 -0.82 -7.28 15.88
N GLY A 109 -1.89 -8.10 15.86
CA GLY A 109 -1.78 -9.51 15.49
C GLY A 109 -1.30 -9.74 14.05
N ALA A 110 -1.95 -9.14 13.06
CA ALA A 110 -1.59 -9.25 11.65
C ALA A 110 -0.19 -8.71 11.37
N GLN A 111 0.21 -7.65 12.07
CA GLN A 111 1.52 -6.99 11.98
C GLN A 111 2.62 -7.93 12.45
N VAL A 112 2.41 -8.62 13.58
CA VAL A 112 3.35 -9.65 14.10
C VAL A 112 3.45 -10.83 13.13
N LEU A 113 2.34 -11.27 12.53
CA LEU A 113 2.36 -12.35 11.54
C LEU A 113 3.12 -11.97 10.26
N GLY A 114 3.00 -10.71 9.82
CA GLY A 114 3.62 -10.22 8.58
C GLY A 114 5.09 -9.81 8.69
N VAL A 115 5.60 -9.51 9.90
CA VAL A 115 6.91 -8.88 10.07
C VAL A 115 8.08 -9.70 9.51
N LYS A 116 8.01 -11.04 9.62
CA LYS A 116 9.05 -11.93 9.09
C LYS A 116 9.13 -11.80 7.57
N THR A 117 8.01 -11.91 6.88
CA THR A 117 7.92 -11.80 5.42
C THR A 117 8.37 -10.43 4.93
N ILE A 118 7.94 -9.35 5.60
CA ILE A 118 8.36 -7.97 5.26
C ILE A 118 9.89 -7.83 5.31
N ARG A 119 10.52 -8.40 6.34
CA ARG A 119 11.99 -8.39 6.48
C ARG A 119 12.68 -9.25 5.41
N GLU A 120 12.16 -10.43 5.12
CA GLU A 120 12.73 -11.34 4.10
C GLU A 120 12.65 -10.72 2.70
N LEU A 121 11.58 -9.98 2.40
CA LEU A 121 11.39 -9.27 1.14
C LEU A 121 12.12 -7.92 1.07
N ASN A 122 12.78 -7.48 2.15
CA ASN A 122 13.42 -6.17 2.27
C ASN A 122 12.49 -4.99 1.92
N LEU A 123 11.20 -5.11 2.26
CA LEU A 123 10.23 -4.05 2.06
C LEU A 123 10.48 -2.91 3.06
N GLU A 124 10.47 -1.67 2.59
CA GLU A 124 10.47 -0.50 3.45
C GLU A 124 9.13 -0.42 4.19
N ALA A 125 9.15 -0.63 5.50
CA ALA A 125 7.95 -0.54 6.35
C ALA A 125 7.74 0.90 6.81
N ILE A 126 6.74 1.59 6.24
CA ILE A 126 6.39 2.96 6.63
C ILE A 126 5.33 2.87 7.75
N PRO A 127 5.64 3.32 8.98
CA PRO A 127 4.73 3.19 10.11
C PRO A 127 3.48 4.05 9.89
N MET A 128 2.28 3.48 10.05
CA MET A 128 1.03 4.22 9.84
C MET A 128 -0.03 3.87 10.88
N ALA A 129 -0.56 4.89 11.55
CA ALA A 129 -1.82 4.76 12.29
C ALA A 129 -2.98 4.81 11.29
N TYR A 130 -3.85 3.80 11.31
CA TYR A 130 -5.04 3.76 10.48
C TYR A 130 -6.28 3.91 11.36
N LEU A 131 -7.15 4.85 11.00
CA LEU A 131 -8.37 5.17 11.73
C LEU A 131 -9.54 5.14 10.75
N ILE A 132 -10.56 4.34 11.07
CA ILE A 132 -11.78 4.27 10.27
C ILE A 132 -12.81 5.24 10.85
N LEU A 133 -13.33 6.14 10.02
CA LEU A 133 -14.28 7.16 10.43
C LEU A 133 -15.64 6.95 9.75
N GLY A 134 -16.71 7.40 10.41
CA GLY A 134 -18.08 7.29 9.89
C GLY A 134 -18.55 5.83 9.76
N ILE A 135 -19.32 5.53 8.70
CA ILE A 135 -19.84 4.18 8.45
C ILE A 135 -18.76 3.14 8.12
N GLY A 136 -17.52 3.58 7.84
CA GLY A 136 -16.34 2.73 7.69
C GLY A 136 -16.29 1.78 6.48
N GLY A 137 -17.40 1.61 5.77
CA GLY A 137 -17.49 0.70 4.61
C GLY A 137 -17.14 -0.74 4.98
N ALA A 138 -16.70 -1.51 3.97
CA ALA A 138 -16.28 -2.90 4.19
C ALA A 138 -15.11 -3.01 5.18
N ALA A 139 -14.17 -2.06 5.15
CA ALA A 139 -13.02 -2.04 6.05
C ALA A 139 -13.45 -1.94 7.53
N GLY A 140 -14.43 -1.09 7.85
CA GLY A 140 -14.93 -0.91 9.22
C GLY A 140 -15.89 -1.99 9.69
N TYR A 141 -16.47 -2.77 8.76
CA TYR A 141 -17.26 -3.94 9.12
C TYR A 141 -16.36 -5.14 9.47
N ILE A 142 -15.22 -5.28 8.78
CA ILE A 142 -14.29 -6.39 8.97
C ILE A 142 -13.30 -6.12 10.12
N GLY A 143 -12.77 -4.91 10.19
CA GLY A 143 -11.73 -4.49 11.14
C GLY A 143 -12.27 -3.69 12.31
#